data_AF-A0A7C6K736-F1
#
_entry.id   AF-A0A7C6K736-F1
#
_cell.length_a   1.000
_cell.length_b   1.000
_cell.length_c   1.000
_cell.angle_alpha   90.00
_cell.angle_beta   90.00
_cell.angle_gamma   90.00
#
_symmetry.space_group_name_H-M   'P 1'
#
loop_
_entity.id
_entity.type
_entity.pdbx_description
1 polymer ?
#
loop_
_entity_poly.entity_id
_entity_poly.type
_entity_poly.pdbx_seq_one_letter_code
_entity_poly.pdbx_strand_id
1 'polypeptide(L)'
;MSSYLCGNGQQPWPILDYNGLQIDGPIKEVMSPLPFPNKWRSFGWAVREVDGHDFQDLLAAFDWAAGIKDGPSMIIANTVKGKGVSFMENEVGWHGKAPDSKQAAQALEEIGTGS
;
A
#
# COMPACT_ATOMS: atom_id res chain seq x y z
N MET A 1 6.19 0.81 6.12
CA MET A 1 6.25 1.44 4.78
C MET A 1 7.05 0.54 3.86
N SER A 2 6.43 0.02 2.81
CA SER A 2 7.12 -0.75 1.76
C SER A 2 6.88 -0.04 0.42
N SER A 3 7.88 -0.03 -0.46
CA SER A 3 7.79 0.56 -1.79
C SER A 3 8.19 -0.48 -2.84
N TYR A 4 7.36 -0.63 -3.88
CA TYR A 4 7.63 -1.54 -5.00
C TYR A 4 7.77 -0.74 -6.30
N LEU A 5 8.67 -1.20 -7.18
CA LEU A 5 8.85 -0.65 -8.53
C LEU A 5 8.03 -1.49 -9.52
N CYS A 6 7.09 -0.88 -10.22
CA CYS A 6 6.32 -1.52 -11.29
C CYS A 6 6.44 -0.71 -12.59
N GLY A 7 6.66 -1.35 -13.75
CA GLY A 7 6.80 -0.62 -15.02
C GLY A 7 6.90 -1.49 -16.26
N ASN A 8 6.47 -0.94 -17.41
CA ASN A 8 6.41 -1.62 -18.71
C ASN A 8 7.66 -1.36 -19.58
N GLY A 9 8.83 -1.31 -18.96
CA GLY A 9 10.12 -1.18 -19.66
C GLY A 9 10.55 0.23 -20.09
N GLN A 10 9.80 1.30 -19.78
CA GLN A 10 10.25 2.67 -20.11
C GLN A 10 10.45 3.64 -18.96
N GLN A 11 9.77 3.55 -17.81
CA GLN A 11 10.22 4.10 -16.51
C GLN A 11 9.48 3.33 -15.38
N PRO A 12 10.16 2.91 -14.30
CA PRO A 12 9.49 2.27 -13.18
C PRO A 12 8.76 3.32 -12.32
N TRP A 13 7.46 3.14 -12.09
CA TRP A 13 6.68 3.98 -11.19
C TRP A 13 6.65 3.32 -9.80
N PRO A 14 7.08 3.99 -8.73
CA PRO A 14 6.95 3.47 -7.38
C PRO A 14 5.48 3.51 -6.92
N ILE A 15 5.05 2.42 -6.28
CA ILE A 15 3.80 2.34 -5.52
C ILE A 15 4.17 2.39 -4.04
N LEU A 16 3.57 3.33 -3.32
CA LEU A 16 3.65 3.38 -1.87
C LEU A 16 2.47 2.64 -1.26
N ASP A 17 2.77 1.58 -0.50
CA ASP A 17 1.79 0.97 0.42
C ASP A 17 1.63 1.85 1.67
N TYR A 18 0.50 2.55 1.75
CA TYR A 18 0.14 3.46 2.83
C TYR A 18 -0.92 2.86 3.75
N ASN A 19 -0.50 1.91 4.60
CA ASN A 19 -1.35 1.30 5.63
C ASN A 19 -1.35 2.02 7.00
N GLY A 20 -0.65 3.16 7.12
CA GLY A 20 -0.60 3.93 8.37
C GLY A 20 0.20 3.30 9.52
N LEU A 21 0.80 2.13 9.34
CA LEU A 21 1.54 1.39 10.37
C LEU A 21 3.03 1.22 10.01
N GLN A 22 3.88 1.23 11.02
CA GLN A 22 5.30 0.83 10.94
C GLN A 22 5.64 -0.19 12.03
N ILE A 23 6.91 -0.64 12.07
CA ILE A 23 7.40 -1.69 13.01
C ILE A 23 6.96 -1.38 14.45
N ASP A 24 7.13 -0.13 14.88
CA ASP A 24 6.94 0.29 16.26
C ASP A 24 5.58 0.97 16.53
N GLY A 25 4.60 0.87 15.61
CA GLY A 25 3.24 1.40 15.80
C GLY A 25 2.76 2.33 14.68
N PRO A 26 1.72 3.16 14.93
CA PRO A 26 1.18 4.10 13.95
C PRO A 26 2.24 5.11 13.48
N ILE A 27 2.29 5.39 12.18
CA ILE A 27 3.29 6.33 11.62
C ILE A 27 3.17 7.74 12.21
N LYS A 28 1.95 8.12 12.66
CA LYS A 28 1.69 9.41 13.30
C LYS A 28 2.38 9.56 14.65
N GLU A 29 2.65 8.46 15.34
CA GLU A 29 3.13 8.43 16.72
C GLU A 29 4.65 8.22 16.80
N VAL A 30 5.21 7.43 15.87
CA VAL A 30 6.65 7.11 15.86
C VAL A 30 7.46 8.16 15.08
N MET A 31 7.08 8.46 13.83
CA MET A 31 7.70 9.54 13.04
C MET A 31 6.77 9.92 11.88
N SER A 32 6.02 11.01 12.05
CA SER A 32 4.99 11.40 11.10
C SER A 32 5.59 12.05 9.85
N PRO A 33 5.42 11.47 8.65
CA PRO A 33 5.88 12.09 7.41
C PRO A 33 4.76 12.93 6.75
N LEU A 34 3.74 13.32 7.54
CA LEU A 34 2.57 14.05 7.05
C LEU A 34 2.86 15.55 6.85
N PRO A 35 2.25 16.19 5.83
CA PRO A 35 1.43 15.59 4.77
C PRO A 35 2.27 14.93 3.66
N PHE A 36 2.18 13.60 3.55
CA PHE A 36 3.03 12.78 2.66
C PHE A 36 2.86 13.12 1.17
N PRO A 37 1.62 13.26 0.64
CA PRO A 37 1.42 13.60 -0.76
C PRO A 37 2.02 14.96 -1.13
N ASN A 38 1.92 15.93 -0.24
CA ASN A 38 2.45 17.28 -0.46
C ASN A 38 3.98 17.30 -0.47
N LYS A 39 4.63 16.45 0.32
CA LYS A 39 6.09 16.30 0.29
C LYS A 39 6.58 15.81 -1.08
N TRP A 40 5.95 14.78 -1.64
CA TRP A 40 6.28 14.31 -3.00
C TRP A 40 5.98 15.36 -4.07
N ARG A 41 4.81 16.02 -3.99
CA ARG A 41 4.48 17.14 -4.90
C ARG A 41 5.52 18.26 -4.83
N SER A 42 6.05 18.57 -3.64
CA SER A 42 7.09 19.61 -3.47
C SER A 42 8.44 19.24 -4.10
N PHE A 43 8.72 17.95 -4.29
CA PHE A 43 9.88 17.47 -5.04
C PHE A 43 9.65 17.37 -6.55
N GLY A 44 8.52 17.90 -7.06
CA GLY A 44 8.18 17.90 -8.48
C GLY A 44 7.60 16.59 -9.00
N TRP A 45 7.15 15.69 -8.11
CA TRP A 45 6.50 14.45 -8.52
C TRP A 45 5.02 14.66 -8.80
N ALA A 46 4.50 14.01 -9.84
CA ALA A 46 3.07 13.83 -10.00
C ALA A 46 2.58 12.81 -8.95
N VAL A 47 1.54 13.13 -8.18
CA VAL A 47 1.09 12.25 -7.07
C VAL A 47 -0.40 11.98 -7.18
N ARG A 48 -0.76 10.69 -7.19
CA ARG A 48 -2.15 10.22 -7.13
C ARG A 48 -2.35 9.31 -5.91
N GLU A 49 -3.40 9.57 -5.16
CA GLU A 49 -3.83 8.77 -4.01
C GLU A 49 -5.00 7.90 -4.46
N VAL A 50 -4.99 6.61 -4.06
CA VAL A 50 -6.00 5.61 -4.46
C VAL A 50 -6.40 4.70 -3.30
N ASP A 51 -7.54 4.04 -3.42
CA ASP A 51 -7.87 2.88 -2.59
C ASP A 51 -7.05 1.67 -3.06
N GLY A 52 -6.20 1.14 -2.19
CA GLY A 52 -5.34 0.00 -2.49
C GLY A 52 -6.06 -1.35 -2.54
N HIS A 53 -7.36 -1.39 -2.22
CA HIS A 53 -8.21 -2.59 -2.31
C HIS A 53 -9.23 -2.51 -3.45
N ASP A 54 -9.30 -1.39 -4.16
CA ASP A 54 -10.12 -1.25 -5.36
C ASP A 54 -9.26 -1.47 -6.61
N PHE A 55 -9.47 -2.61 -7.27
CA PHE A 55 -8.78 -2.94 -8.51
C PHE A 55 -9.05 -1.93 -9.63
N GLN A 56 -10.24 -1.34 -9.70
CA GLN A 56 -10.55 -0.35 -10.74
C GLN A 56 -9.80 0.96 -10.49
N ASP A 57 -9.70 1.40 -9.24
CA ASP A 57 -8.93 2.59 -8.90
C ASP A 57 -7.43 2.37 -9.13
N LEU A 58 -6.91 1.19 -8.78
CA LEU A 58 -5.53 0.79 -9.08
C LEU A 58 -5.22 0.77 -10.57
N LEU A 59 -6.10 0.16 -11.39
CA LEU A 59 -5.93 0.15 -12.85
C LEU A 59 -5.94 1.57 -13.42
N ALA A 60 -6.89 2.41 -13.00
CA ALA A 60 -6.95 3.81 -13.41
C ALA A 60 -5.72 4.61 -12.96
N ALA A 61 -5.10 4.25 -11.83
CA ALA A 61 -3.85 4.85 -11.37
C ALA A 61 -2.67 4.45 -12.23
N PHE A 62 -2.58 3.18 -12.65
CA PHE A 62 -1.53 2.70 -13.54
C PHE A 62 -1.62 3.33 -14.92
N ASP A 63 -2.83 3.43 -15.49
CA ASP A 63 -3.06 4.11 -16.76
C ASP A 63 -2.68 5.60 -16.67
N TRP A 64 -3.05 6.25 -15.58
CA TRP A 64 -2.64 7.63 -15.30
C TRP A 64 -1.12 7.79 -15.23
N ALA A 65 -0.43 6.93 -14.47
CA ALA A 65 1.02 6.99 -14.32
C ALA A 65 1.73 6.73 -15.66
N ALA A 66 1.26 5.77 -16.45
CA ALA A 66 1.77 5.50 -17.80
C ALA A 66 1.60 6.69 -18.77
N GLY A 67 0.58 7.53 -18.52
CA GLY A 67 0.32 8.77 -19.23
C GLY A 67 1.27 9.91 -18.90
N ILE A 68 1.97 9.86 -17.75
CA ILE A 68 2.93 10.91 -17.35
C ILE A 68 4.19 10.78 -18.22
N LYS A 69 4.51 11.86 -18.94
CA LYS A 69 5.70 11.94 -19.83
C LYS A 69 6.80 12.82 -19.26
N ASP A 70 6.45 13.78 -18.43
CA ASP A 70 7.36 14.77 -17.87
C ASP A 70 7.54 14.55 -16.38
N GLY A 71 8.71 14.03 -16.00
CA GLY A 71 9.09 13.82 -14.61
C GLY A 71 8.49 12.56 -13.97
N PRO A 72 8.81 12.32 -12.69
CA PRO A 72 8.42 11.11 -11.99
C PRO A 72 6.99 11.17 -11.44
N SER A 73 6.34 10.01 -11.32
CA SER A 73 5.02 9.87 -10.69
C SER A 73 5.04 8.94 -9.48
N MET A 74 4.17 9.20 -8.50
CA MET A 74 3.97 8.40 -7.29
C MET A 74 2.50 8.01 -7.17
N ILE A 75 2.22 6.72 -7.01
CA ILE A 75 0.91 6.22 -6.62
C ILE A 75 0.96 5.90 -5.13
N ILE A 76 0.09 6.52 -4.36
CA ILE A 76 -0.09 6.28 -2.92
C ILE A 76 -1.33 5.43 -2.74
N ALA A 77 -1.15 4.14 -2.48
CA ALA A 77 -2.24 3.19 -2.26
C ALA A 77 -2.57 3.14 -0.77
N ASN A 78 -3.78 3.57 -0.40
CA ASN A 78 -4.27 3.45 0.97
C ASN A 78 -4.71 2.00 1.19
N THR A 79 -4.00 1.24 2.02
CA THR A 79 -4.32 -0.16 2.28
C THR A 79 -4.64 -0.40 3.75
N VAL A 80 -5.08 -1.62 4.05
CA VAL A 80 -5.32 -2.14 5.39
C VAL A 80 -4.35 -3.28 5.55
N LYS A 81 -3.46 -3.18 6.52
CA LYS A 81 -2.49 -4.24 6.80
C LYS A 81 -3.24 -5.47 7.27
N GLY A 82 -2.98 -6.63 6.66
CA GLY A 82 -3.67 -7.88 6.98
C GLY A 82 -5.07 -8.02 6.37
N LYS A 83 -5.43 -7.19 5.37
CA LYS A 83 -6.74 -7.24 4.68
C LYS A 83 -7.16 -8.66 4.33
N GLY A 84 -8.39 -9.02 4.66
CA GLY A 84 -8.99 -10.33 4.35
C GLY A 84 -8.74 -11.40 5.41
N VAL A 85 -7.99 -11.10 6.47
CA VAL A 85 -7.82 -11.99 7.63
C VAL A 85 -8.21 -11.25 8.89
N SER A 86 -9.34 -11.62 9.48
CA SER A 86 -10.05 -10.92 10.55
C SER A 86 -9.16 -10.60 11.77
N PHE A 87 -8.27 -11.51 12.15
CA PHE A 87 -7.38 -11.37 13.30
C PHE A 87 -6.01 -10.74 12.95
N MET A 88 -5.76 -10.43 11.68
CA MET A 88 -4.55 -9.74 11.22
C MET A 88 -4.83 -8.30 10.76
N GLU A 89 -6.08 -7.96 10.42
CA GLU A 89 -6.45 -6.62 9.97
C GLU A 89 -6.13 -5.54 11.02
N ASN A 90 -5.31 -4.56 10.63
CA ASN A 90 -4.87 -3.42 11.47
C ASN A 90 -4.07 -3.80 12.74
N GLU A 91 -3.58 -5.03 12.84
CA GLU A 91 -2.87 -5.51 14.01
C GLU A 91 -1.35 -5.39 13.86
N VAL A 92 -0.71 -4.60 14.74
CA VAL A 92 0.75 -4.33 14.69
C VAL A 92 1.56 -5.61 14.95
N GLY A 93 1.08 -6.47 15.85
CA GLY A 93 1.76 -7.71 16.26
C GLY A 93 1.96 -8.73 15.13
N TRP A 94 1.26 -8.57 14.01
CA TRP A 94 1.40 -9.40 12.82
C TRP A 94 2.46 -8.90 11.83
N HIS A 95 3.23 -7.86 12.18
CA HIS A 95 4.23 -7.32 11.27
C HIS A 95 5.33 -8.31 10.88
N GLY A 96 5.72 -9.21 11.80
CA GLY A 96 6.79 -10.18 11.58
C GLY A 96 6.53 -11.54 12.22
N LYS A 97 5.28 -11.80 12.64
CA LYS A 97 4.89 -13.04 13.30
C LYS A 97 4.29 -14.01 12.28
N ALA A 98 4.85 -15.22 12.19
CA ALA A 98 4.25 -16.28 11.40
C ALA A 98 2.98 -16.83 12.11
N PRO A 99 1.88 -17.06 11.39
CA PRO A 99 0.70 -17.73 11.95
C PRO A 99 1.02 -19.18 12.30
N ASP A 100 0.42 -19.68 13.37
CA ASP A 100 0.44 -21.13 13.67
C ASP A 100 -0.48 -21.91 12.72
N SER A 101 -0.46 -23.24 12.77
CA SER A 101 -1.23 -24.09 11.87
C SER A 101 -2.75 -23.86 11.93
N LYS A 102 -3.30 -23.47 13.10
CA LYS A 102 -4.73 -23.17 13.24
C LYS A 102 -5.06 -21.81 12.64
N GLN A 103 -4.23 -20.82 12.92
CA GLN A 103 -4.35 -19.47 12.36
C GLN A 103 -4.19 -19.47 10.84
N ALA A 104 -3.30 -20.30 10.30
CA ALA A 104 -3.12 -20.47 8.86
C ALA A 104 -4.37 -21.08 8.21
N ALA A 105 -4.97 -22.11 8.83
CA ALA A 105 -6.21 -22.71 8.32
C ALA A 105 -7.37 -21.70 8.32
N GLN A 106 -7.52 -20.94 9.40
CA GLN A 106 -8.54 -19.89 9.49
C GLN A 106 -8.32 -18.78 8.44
N ALA A 107 -7.08 -18.31 8.27
CA ALA A 107 -6.77 -17.28 7.27
C ALA A 107 -7.05 -17.76 5.83
N LEU A 108 -6.75 -19.03 5.52
CA LEU A 108 -7.06 -19.61 4.21
C LEU A 108 -8.57 -19.73 3.96
N GLU A 109 -9.36 -20.04 4.99
CA GLU A 109 -10.82 -20.05 4.91
C GLU A 109 -11.37 -18.64 4.66
N GLU A 110 -10.90 -17.65 5.41
CA GLU A 110 -11.34 -16.25 5.29
C GLU A 110 -10.98 -15.63 3.93
N ILE A 111 -9.79 -15.93 3.40
CA ILE A 111 -9.38 -15.47 2.05
C ILE A 111 -10.08 -16.26 0.94
N GLY A 112 -10.35 -17.56 1.14
CA GLY A 112 -10.97 -18.43 0.14
C GLY A 112 -12.49 -18.29 0.01
N THR A 113 -13.15 -17.68 1.00
CA THR A 113 -14.61 -17.47 1.02
C THR A 113 -15.03 -16.08 0.50
N GLY A 114 -14.07 -15.19 0.23
CA GLY A 114 -14.31 -13.91 -0.44
C GLY A 114 -14.28 -14.05 -1.96
N SER A 115 -15.36 -14.55 -2.57
CA SER A 115 -15.63 -14.45 -4.02
C SER A 115 -16.66 -13.37 -4.32
#